data_AF-A0A3A8K815-F1
#
_entry.id   AF-A0A3A8K815-F1
#
_cell.length_a   1.000
_cell.length_b   1.000
_cell.length_c   1.000
_cell.angle_alpha   90.00
_cell.angle_beta   90.00
_cell.angle_gamma   90.00
#
_symmetry.space_group_name_H-M   'P 1'
#
loop_
_entity.id
_entity.type
_entity.pdbx_description
1 polymer ?
#
loop_
_entity_poly.entity_id
_entity_poly.type
_entity_poly.pdbx_seq_one_letter_code
_entity_poly.pdbx_strand_id
1 'polypeptide(L)'
;MKSGRLLPRCSRASHTRAFAPTLILLLTGCASGGPARFWLDDQRRLVVSGPMVGPFDSLMTLAPELCTVVKQLPGATAGNTREGQEYCGVIYQRNFESAFYASYPSTLSHPLPLPGGRKSCKPPEFVSDPDARTVDIYADYHSHPAITGFSPEDLQARRQRYYFRLMFNPVCEIRLYDFQGRTVFILEGGQFVPVKRITDDLRGE
;
A
#
# COMPACT_ATOMS: atom_id res chain seq x y z
N MET A 1 52.42 35.82 -64.81
CA MET A 1 53.85 36.03 -64.50
C MET A 1 54.19 35.25 -63.22
N LYS A 2 55.19 34.35 -63.33
CA LYS A 2 56.21 33.86 -62.37
C LYS A 2 55.79 33.60 -60.89
N SER A 3 55.85 32.36 -60.39
CA SER A 3 57.03 31.56 -59.93
C SER A 3 57.59 32.10 -58.58
N GLY A 4 57.78 31.34 -57.50
CA GLY A 4 57.71 29.88 -57.30
C GLY A 4 58.00 29.42 -55.85
N ARG A 5 57.83 28.10 -55.67
CA ARG A 5 58.39 27.11 -54.71
C ARG A 5 59.03 27.56 -53.38
N LEU A 6 58.62 26.87 -52.31
CA LEU A 6 59.51 26.14 -51.40
C LEU A 6 58.77 24.96 -50.70
N LEU A 7 59.40 23.78 -50.73
CA LEU A 7 59.13 22.54 -49.97
C LEU A 7 59.86 22.64 -48.58
N PRO A 8 59.56 21.86 -47.51
CA PRO A 8 59.68 20.39 -47.53
C PRO A 8 58.78 19.53 -46.60
N ARG A 9 58.84 18.23 -46.93
CA ARG A 9 58.57 16.95 -46.22
C ARG A 9 58.42 16.99 -44.68
N CYS A 10 57.51 16.17 -44.15
CA CYS A 10 57.87 14.95 -43.40
C CYS A 10 56.66 14.03 -43.13
N SER A 11 56.85 12.72 -43.29
CA SER A 11 55.89 11.63 -43.08
C SER A 11 55.45 11.47 -41.64
N ARG A 12 54.21 10.99 -41.43
CA ARG A 12 53.90 9.98 -40.40
C ARG A 12 52.66 9.19 -40.79
N ALA A 13 52.88 7.91 -41.06
CA ALA A 13 51.86 6.88 -41.03
C ALA A 13 51.30 6.75 -39.61
N SER A 14 49.99 6.54 -39.48
CA SER A 14 49.38 6.02 -38.25
C SER A 14 48.07 5.32 -38.59
N HIS A 15 48.19 4.00 -38.63
CA HIS A 15 47.20 2.96 -38.36
C HIS A 15 45.72 3.35 -38.34
N THR A 16 45.03 2.92 -39.39
CA THR A 16 43.63 2.49 -39.37
C THR A 16 43.38 1.52 -38.22
N ARG A 17 42.74 1.97 -37.15
CA ARG A 17 42.05 1.09 -36.20
C ARG A 17 40.58 1.02 -36.60
N ALA A 18 40.20 -0.10 -37.20
CA ALA A 18 38.81 -0.48 -37.40
C ALA A 18 38.13 -0.55 -36.03
N PHE A 19 37.22 0.38 -35.76
CA PHE A 19 36.30 0.29 -34.63
C PHE A 19 35.26 -0.77 -34.98
N ALA A 20 35.40 -1.96 -34.40
CA ALA A 20 34.34 -2.95 -34.37
C ALA A 20 33.20 -2.40 -33.49
N PRO A 21 31.94 -2.38 -33.95
CA PRO A 21 30.83 -1.99 -33.10
C PRO A 21 30.56 -3.10 -32.09
N THR A 22 30.86 -2.85 -30.82
CA THR A 22 30.42 -3.70 -29.71
C THR A 22 28.89 -3.61 -29.64
N LEU A 23 28.22 -4.62 -30.17
CA LEU A 23 26.78 -4.83 -30.07
C LEU A 23 26.42 -5.05 -28.60
N ILE A 24 26.05 -3.97 -27.90
CA ILE A 24 25.49 -4.05 -26.55
C ILE A 24 24.09 -4.68 -26.70
N LEU A 25 24.01 -5.99 -26.43
CA LEU A 25 22.75 -6.69 -26.24
C LEU A 25 22.08 -6.12 -24.98
N LEU A 26 21.17 -5.17 -25.16
CA LEU A 26 20.21 -4.75 -24.15
C LEU A 26 19.28 -5.94 -23.91
N LEU A 27 19.61 -6.75 -22.90
CA LEU A 27 18.70 -7.75 -22.33
C LEU A 27 17.50 -7.00 -21.76
N THR A 28 16.46 -6.83 -22.57
CA THR A 28 15.13 -6.41 -22.13
C THR A 28 14.54 -7.54 -21.29
N GLY A 29 14.90 -7.59 -20.01
CA GLY A 29 14.20 -8.40 -19.04
C GLY A 29 12.79 -7.83 -18.90
N CYS A 30 11.81 -8.50 -19.53
CA CYS A 30 10.42 -8.30 -19.17
C CYS A 30 10.28 -8.72 -17.71
N ALA A 31 10.29 -7.75 -16.80
CA ALA A 31 9.88 -7.97 -15.43
C ALA A 31 8.40 -8.37 -15.52
N SER A 32 8.14 -9.67 -15.50
CA SER A 32 6.80 -10.24 -15.35
C SER A 32 6.33 -9.89 -13.95
N GLY A 33 5.82 -8.66 -13.78
CA GLY A 33 5.10 -8.27 -12.59
C GLY A 33 3.96 -9.25 -12.39
N GLY A 34 3.83 -9.77 -11.16
CA GLY A 34 2.69 -10.60 -10.80
C GLY A 34 1.36 -9.89 -11.06
N PRO A 35 0.23 -10.61 -10.99
CA PRO A 35 -1.08 -10.00 -11.19
C PRO A 35 -1.28 -8.79 -10.28
N ALA A 36 -1.87 -7.73 -10.82
CA ALA A 36 -2.17 -6.52 -10.08
C ALA A 36 -3.03 -6.84 -8.85
N ARG A 37 -2.64 -6.31 -7.69
CA ARG A 37 -3.34 -6.56 -6.42
C ARG A 37 -4.42 -5.53 -6.10
N PHE A 38 -4.44 -4.43 -6.84
CA PHE A 38 -5.47 -3.40 -6.78
C PHE A 38 -5.51 -2.62 -8.10
N TRP A 39 -6.67 -2.03 -8.41
CA TRP A 39 -6.90 -1.20 -9.60
C TRP A 39 -8.10 -0.28 -9.39
N LEU A 40 -8.30 0.66 -10.32
CA LEU A 40 -9.54 1.41 -10.42
C LEU A 40 -10.41 0.75 -11.51
N ASP A 41 -11.68 0.50 -11.22
CA ASP A 41 -12.63 0.05 -12.24
C ASP A 41 -13.06 1.19 -13.19
N ASP A 42 -13.96 0.89 -14.13
CA ASP A 42 -14.45 1.85 -15.13
C ASP A 42 -15.16 3.06 -14.50
N GLN A 43 -15.68 2.91 -13.28
CA GLN A 43 -16.31 3.96 -12.49
C GLN A 43 -15.32 4.65 -11.53
N ARG A 44 -14.02 4.39 -11.70
CA ARG A 44 -12.92 4.90 -10.85
C ARG A 44 -13.04 4.50 -9.38
N ARG A 45 -13.66 3.35 -9.11
CA ARG A 45 -13.79 2.80 -7.76
C ARG A 45 -12.61 1.89 -7.48
N LEU A 46 -12.07 1.96 -6.26
CA LEU A 46 -10.91 1.16 -5.88
C LEU A 46 -11.31 -0.29 -5.65
N VAL A 47 -10.73 -1.19 -6.45
CA VAL A 47 -10.88 -2.64 -6.31
C VAL A 47 -9.57 -3.24 -5.82
N VAL A 48 -9.65 -4.18 -4.89
CA VAL A 48 -8.51 -4.95 -4.37
C VAL A 48 -8.72 -6.44 -4.61
N SER A 49 -7.66 -7.18 -4.91
CA SER A 49 -7.72 -8.64 -5.00
C SER A 49 -7.81 -9.26 -3.60
N GLY A 50 -8.48 -10.41 -3.48
CA GLY A 50 -8.51 -11.22 -2.26
C GLY A 50 -8.52 -12.72 -2.55
N PRO A 51 -8.38 -13.56 -1.51
CA PRO A 51 -7.88 -13.18 -0.18
C PRO A 51 -6.35 -13.05 -0.17
N MET A 52 -5.83 -12.17 0.69
CA MET A 52 -4.41 -12.18 1.07
C MET A 52 -4.18 -13.01 2.34
N VAL A 53 -5.12 -12.91 3.29
CA VAL A 53 -5.11 -13.60 4.58
C VAL A 53 -6.50 -14.15 4.84
N GLY A 54 -6.62 -15.37 5.37
CA GLY A 54 -7.89 -16.04 5.66
C GLY A 54 -7.90 -17.51 5.21
N PRO A 55 -8.88 -18.31 5.66
CA PRO A 55 -9.99 -17.94 6.56
C PRO A 55 -9.61 -17.85 8.04
N PHE A 56 -10.35 -17.03 8.81
CA PHE A 56 -10.31 -16.98 10.28
C PHE A 56 -11.71 -16.87 10.88
N ASP A 57 -11.94 -17.47 12.04
CA ASP A 57 -13.25 -17.46 12.70
C ASP A 57 -13.58 -16.13 13.40
N SER A 58 -12.60 -15.23 13.57
CA SER A 58 -12.80 -13.96 14.26
C SER A 58 -11.81 -12.89 13.83
N LEU A 59 -12.16 -11.62 14.07
CA LEU A 59 -11.22 -10.50 13.93
C LEU A 59 -10.03 -10.60 14.88
N MET A 60 -10.21 -11.19 16.07
CA MET A 60 -9.17 -11.32 17.09
C MET A 60 -8.04 -12.25 16.63
N THR A 61 -8.35 -13.26 15.82
CA THR A 61 -7.36 -14.17 15.24
C THR A 61 -6.87 -13.71 13.86
N LEU A 62 -7.71 -13.03 13.07
CA LEU A 62 -7.30 -12.47 11.78
C LEU A 62 -6.32 -11.30 11.91
N ALA A 63 -6.58 -10.36 12.83
CA ALA A 63 -5.85 -9.09 12.86
C ALA A 63 -4.34 -9.23 13.14
N PRO A 64 -3.88 -10.10 14.07
CA PRO A 64 -2.45 -10.36 14.28
C PRO A 64 -1.73 -10.91 13.03
N GLU A 65 -2.37 -11.83 12.31
CA GLU A 65 -1.83 -12.41 11.07
C GLU A 65 -1.79 -11.37 9.96
N LEU A 66 -2.85 -10.57 9.83
CA LEU A 66 -2.91 -9.47 8.89
C LEU A 66 -1.78 -8.45 9.13
N CYS A 67 -1.55 -8.05 10.39
CA CYS A 67 -0.42 -7.17 10.72
C CYS A 67 0.93 -7.81 10.34
N THR A 68 1.10 -9.10 10.63
CA THR A 68 2.33 -9.84 10.32
C THR A 68 2.64 -9.85 8.83
N VAL A 69 1.62 -9.98 7.98
CA VAL A 69 1.80 -9.92 6.52
C VAL A 69 2.03 -8.48 6.03
N VAL A 70 1.21 -7.52 6.47
CA VAL A 70 1.27 -6.14 5.95
C VAL A 70 2.55 -5.44 6.36
N LYS A 71 3.09 -5.68 7.57
CA LYS A 71 4.35 -5.05 8.02
C LYS A 71 5.57 -5.46 7.19
N GLN A 72 5.48 -6.53 6.41
CA GLN A 72 6.55 -6.97 5.49
C GLN A 72 6.50 -6.24 4.14
N LEU A 73 5.45 -5.46 3.88
CA LEU A 73 5.34 -4.70 2.64
C LEU A 73 6.33 -3.52 2.64
N PRO A 74 6.86 -3.13 1.47
CA PRO A 74 7.82 -2.03 1.36
C PRO A 74 7.30 -0.75 2.02
N GLY A 75 8.09 -0.14 2.90
CA GLY A 75 7.72 1.09 3.58
C GLY A 75 6.69 0.95 4.71
N ALA A 76 6.12 -0.24 4.96
CA ALA A 76 5.11 -0.43 6.01
C ALA A 76 5.64 -0.18 7.44
N THR A 77 6.96 -0.12 7.62
CA THR A 77 7.62 0.09 8.92
C THR A 77 8.63 1.24 8.90
N ALA A 78 8.69 2.03 7.83
CA ALA A 78 9.72 3.06 7.67
C ALA A 78 9.41 4.38 8.41
N GLY A 79 8.43 4.40 9.33
CA GLY A 79 8.11 5.56 10.15
C GLY A 79 7.48 6.71 9.38
N ASN A 80 7.65 7.93 9.89
CA ASN A 80 7.16 9.18 9.27
C ASN A 80 8.08 9.73 8.16
N THR A 81 9.02 8.92 7.68
CA THR A 81 9.98 9.28 6.62
C THR A 81 9.30 9.40 5.25
N ARG A 82 10.04 9.76 4.20
CA ARG A 82 9.49 9.78 2.83
C ARG A 82 9.13 8.38 2.35
N GLU A 83 9.80 7.37 2.89
CA GLU A 83 9.70 5.97 2.48
C GLU A 83 8.55 5.23 3.16
N GLY A 84 8.05 5.74 4.31
CA GLY A 84 6.98 5.05 5.00
C GLY A 84 5.64 5.12 4.24
N GLN A 85 4.91 4.02 4.23
CA GLN A 85 3.73 3.82 3.42
C GLN A 85 2.57 3.33 4.30
N GLU A 86 1.39 3.91 4.12
CA GLU A 86 0.16 3.35 4.65
C GLU A 86 -0.50 2.45 3.60
N TYR A 87 -0.95 1.29 4.06
CA TYR A 87 -1.60 0.28 3.24
C TYR A 87 -3.05 0.15 3.69
N CYS A 88 -4.01 0.37 2.80
CA CYS A 88 -5.44 0.22 3.10
C CYS A 88 -6.00 -1.02 2.42
N GLY A 89 -6.75 -1.84 3.15
CA GLY A 89 -7.50 -2.94 2.59
C GLY A 89 -8.84 -3.09 3.26
N VAL A 90 -9.51 -4.21 3.00
CA VAL A 90 -10.80 -4.54 3.61
C VAL A 90 -10.80 -5.94 4.19
N ILE A 91 -11.57 -6.11 5.25
CA ILE A 91 -11.92 -7.39 5.85
C ILE A 91 -13.34 -7.73 5.42
N TYR A 92 -13.53 -8.93 4.88
CA TYR A 92 -14.77 -9.34 4.26
C TYR A 92 -15.11 -10.81 4.56
N GLN A 93 -16.36 -11.16 4.33
CA GLN A 93 -16.86 -12.53 4.31
C GLN A 93 -17.26 -12.90 2.88
N ARG A 94 -17.09 -14.17 2.51
CA ARG A 94 -17.48 -14.68 1.19
C ARG A 94 -18.69 -15.60 1.31
N ASN A 95 -19.54 -15.66 0.28
CA ASN A 95 -20.57 -16.70 0.13
C ASN A 95 -21.50 -16.89 1.35
N PHE A 96 -21.70 -15.83 2.16
CA PHE A 96 -22.43 -15.88 3.44
C PHE A 96 -21.81 -16.82 4.51
N GLU A 97 -20.52 -17.13 4.38
CA GLU A 97 -19.73 -17.83 5.40
C GLU A 97 -19.46 -16.91 6.61
N SER A 98 -19.30 -17.51 7.79
CA SER A 98 -18.92 -16.76 9.00
C SER A 98 -17.43 -16.40 9.06
N ALA A 99 -16.60 -17.06 8.25
CA ALA A 99 -15.15 -16.86 8.24
C ALA A 99 -14.78 -15.50 7.65
N PHE A 100 -13.85 -14.82 8.31
CA PHE A 100 -13.27 -13.56 7.87
C PHE A 100 -12.04 -13.79 6.99
N TYR A 101 -11.94 -12.97 5.95
CA TYR A 101 -10.82 -12.87 5.03
C TYR A 101 -10.37 -11.42 4.95
N ALA A 102 -9.10 -11.17 4.64
CA ALA A 102 -8.59 -9.83 4.35
C ALA A 102 -8.06 -9.77 2.93
N SER A 103 -8.38 -8.68 2.22
CA SER A 103 -7.88 -8.41 0.88
C SER A 103 -6.38 -8.11 0.88
N TYR A 104 -5.76 -8.13 -0.29
CA TYR A 104 -4.51 -7.40 -0.49
C TYR A 104 -4.76 -5.89 -0.28
N PRO A 105 -3.78 -5.12 0.23
CA PRO A 105 -3.95 -3.70 0.41
C PRO A 105 -3.62 -2.90 -0.85
N SER A 106 -4.16 -1.70 -0.92
CA SER A 106 -3.83 -0.65 -1.87
C SER A 106 -2.96 0.41 -1.20
N THR A 107 -2.01 0.96 -1.95
CA THR A 107 -1.23 2.14 -1.59
C THR A 107 -1.81 3.43 -2.18
N LEU A 108 -2.93 3.35 -2.92
CA LEU A 108 -3.53 4.52 -3.54
C LEU A 108 -4.06 5.47 -2.47
N SER A 109 -3.35 6.58 -2.33
CA SER A 109 -3.77 7.75 -1.60
C SER A 109 -4.52 8.72 -2.51
N HIS A 110 -5.22 9.69 -1.94
CA HIS A 110 -5.53 10.90 -2.70
C HIS A 110 -4.20 11.56 -3.08
N PRO A 111 -4.01 12.05 -4.32
CA PRO A 111 -2.82 12.79 -4.66
C PRO A 111 -2.69 13.99 -3.71
N LEU A 112 -1.72 13.96 -2.80
CA LEU A 112 -1.33 15.11 -1.99
C LEU A 112 -0.06 15.67 -2.61
N PRO A 113 -0.14 16.77 -3.39
CA PRO A 113 1.01 17.37 -4.05
C PRO A 113 1.83 18.24 -3.08
N LEU A 114 2.22 17.73 -1.91
CA LEU A 114 2.94 18.53 -0.90
C LEU A 114 4.14 17.78 -0.28
N PRO A 115 5.32 18.43 -0.19
CA PRO A 115 6.42 17.96 0.64
C PRO A 115 5.98 17.85 2.11
N GLY A 116 6.23 16.70 2.75
CA GLY A 116 5.73 16.41 4.10
C GLY A 116 4.29 15.89 4.14
N GLY A 117 3.73 15.50 2.99
CA GLY A 117 2.36 15.01 2.86
C GLY A 117 2.00 13.97 3.91
N ARG A 118 0.90 14.23 4.62
CA ARG A 118 0.31 13.29 5.57
C ARG A 118 0.02 11.99 4.83
N LYS A 119 0.53 10.89 5.37
CA LYS A 119 0.29 9.57 4.80
C LYS A 119 -1.19 9.28 5.01
N SER A 120 -1.81 8.83 3.94
CA SER A 120 -3.21 8.42 3.93
C SER A 120 -3.35 7.40 2.83
N CYS A 121 -4.26 6.46 2.99
CA CYS A 121 -4.69 5.58 1.92
C CYS A 121 -6.22 5.64 1.82
N LYS A 122 -6.75 5.32 0.63
CA LYS A 122 -8.20 5.25 0.41
C LYS A 122 -8.68 3.84 0.75
N PRO A 123 -9.68 3.67 1.64
CA PRO A 123 -10.33 2.37 1.84
C PRO A 123 -10.89 1.85 0.51
N PRO A 124 -10.57 0.62 0.10
CA PRO A 124 -11.14 0.03 -1.11
C PRO A 124 -12.66 -0.04 -1.08
N GLU A 125 -13.27 -0.07 -2.26
CA GLU A 125 -14.72 -0.14 -2.45
C GLU A 125 -15.21 -1.55 -2.74
N PHE A 126 -14.37 -2.39 -3.37
CA PHE A 126 -14.72 -3.73 -3.82
C PHE A 126 -13.57 -4.70 -3.61
N VAL A 127 -13.92 -5.97 -3.42
CA VAL A 127 -12.97 -7.09 -3.45
C VAL A 127 -13.23 -7.93 -4.69
N SER A 128 -12.17 -8.25 -5.41
CA SER A 128 -12.16 -9.29 -6.43
C SER A 128 -11.53 -10.53 -5.84
N ASP A 129 -12.38 -11.49 -5.47
CA ASP A 129 -11.99 -12.79 -4.95
C ASP A 129 -12.57 -13.86 -5.90
N PRO A 130 -11.73 -14.64 -6.60
CA PRO A 130 -12.19 -15.60 -7.61
C PRO A 130 -13.02 -16.75 -7.02
N ASP A 131 -12.90 -17.01 -5.71
CA ASP A 131 -13.63 -18.08 -5.01
C ASP A 131 -14.94 -17.56 -4.39
N ALA A 132 -15.19 -16.24 -4.44
CA ALA A 132 -16.37 -15.61 -3.87
C ALA A 132 -17.42 -15.31 -4.95
N ARG A 133 -18.60 -15.92 -4.84
CA ARG A 133 -19.79 -15.52 -5.60
C ARG A 133 -20.43 -14.25 -5.01
N THR A 134 -20.36 -14.11 -3.69
CA THR A 134 -20.78 -12.92 -2.96
C THR A 134 -19.70 -12.49 -1.99
N VAL A 135 -19.55 -11.17 -1.83
CA VAL A 135 -18.61 -10.54 -0.89
C VAL A 135 -19.42 -9.58 -0.03
N ASP A 136 -19.27 -9.69 1.28
CA ASP A 136 -19.78 -8.70 2.24
C ASP A 136 -18.61 -8.07 3.00
N ILE A 137 -18.44 -6.75 2.87
CA ILE A 137 -17.31 -6.04 3.47
C ILE A 137 -17.70 -5.58 4.88
N TYR A 138 -17.02 -6.15 5.87
CA TYR A 138 -17.29 -5.93 7.28
C TYR A 138 -16.55 -4.71 7.85
N ALA A 139 -15.28 -4.54 7.46
CA ALA A 139 -14.41 -3.50 7.98
C ALA A 139 -13.39 -3.05 6.93
N ASP A 140 -12.91 -1.81 7.03
CA ASP A 140 -11.61 -1.45 6.45
C ASP A 140 -10.48 -1.69 7.44
N TYR A 141 -9.27 -1.85 6.91
CA TYR A 141 -8.05 -1.83 7.71
C TYR A 141 -7.02 -0.90 7.10
N HIS A 142 -6.15 -0.34 7.94
CA HIS A 142 -4.96 0.37 7.47
C HIS A 142 -3.73 0.18 8.37
N SER A 143 -2.54 0.27 7.77
CA SER A 143 -1.28 0.24 8.52
C SER A 143 -0.78 1.65 8.80
N HIS A 144 -0.25 1.89 10.00
CA HIS A 144 0.58 3.07 10.27
C HIS A 144 2.07 2.71 10.16
N PRO A 145 2.89 3.44 9.37
CA PRO A 145 4.31 3.13 9.26
C PRO A 145 5.13 3.54 10.49
N ALA A 146 4.56 4.34 11.40
CA ALA A 146 5.16 4.72 12.69
C ALA A 146 4.36 4.11 13.86
N ILE A 147 5.01 3.91 15.01
CA ILE A 147 4.38 3.42 16.26
C ILE A 147 3.43 4.52 16.78
N THR A 148 2.19 4.49 16.32
CA THR A 148 1.16 5.48 16.60
C THR A 148 -0.19 4.79 16.77
N GLY A 149 -1.13 5.47 17.41
CA GLY A 149 -2.55 5.11 17.46
C GLY A 149 -3.33 5.70 16.28
N PHE A 150 -4.66 5.57 16.29
CA PHE A 150 -5.51 6.26 15.31
C PHE A 150 -5.21 7.76 15.30
N SER A 151 -5.04 8.32 14.11
CA SER A 151 -5.00 9.76 13.91
C SER A 151 -6.40 10.37 14.12
N PRO A 152 -6.49 11.68 14.40
CA PRO A 152 -7.79 12.36 14.43
C PRO A 152 -8.57 12.17 13.12
N GLU A 153 -7.88 12.08 11.98
CA GLU A 153 -8.47 11.85 10.67
C GLU A 153 -9.08 10.46 10.52
N ASP A 154 -8.48 9.43 11.11
CA ASP A 154 -9.01 8.07 11.10
C ASP A 154 -10.33 7.96 11.87
N LEU A 155 -10.52 8.84 12.85
CA LEU A 155 -11.70 8.89 13.72
C LEU A 155 -12.80 9.81 13.17
N GLN A 156 -12.60 10.43 12.00
CA GLN A 156 -13.60 11.29 11.40
C GLN A 156 -14.71 10.50 10.72
N ALA A 157 -15.96 10.76 11.13
CA ALA A 157 -17.15 10.09 10.58
C ALA A 157 -17.24 10.16 9.05
N ARG A 158 -16.92 11.32 8.47
CA ARG A 158 -16.93 11.53 7.01
C ARG A 158 -15.93 10.67 6.22
N ARG A 159 -14.94 10.09 6.91
CA ARG A 159 -13.93 9.18 6.32
C ARG A 159 -14.24 7.72 6.63
N GLN A 160 -15.28 7.44 7.41
CA GLN A 160 -15.69 6.10 7.73
C GLN A 160 -16.64 5.58 6.64
N ARG A 161 -16.28 4.43 6.07
CA ARG A 161 -17.09 3.78 5.03
C ARG A 161 -17.79 2.52 5.55
N TYR A 162 -17.12 1.79 6.44
CA TYR A 162 -17.58 0.52 6.98
C TYR A 162 -17.89 0.64 8.48
N TYR A 163 -18.51 -0.37 9.08
CA TYR A 163 -18.90 -0.30 10.49
C TYR A 163 -17.69 -0.25 11.43
N PHE A 164 -16.65 -1.00 11.08
CA PHE A 164 -15.42 -1.07 11.84
C PHE A 164 -14.23 -0.61 11.00
N ARG A 165 -13.25 -0.02 11.68
CA ARG A 165 -11.94 0.28 11.11
C ARG A 165 -10.86 -0.35 11.98
N LEU A 166 -9.96 -1.09 11.37
CA LEU A 166 -8.84 -1.72 12.04
C LEU A 166 -7.54 -1.00 11.70
N MET A 167 -6.73 -0.64 12.69
CA MET A 167 -5.39 -0.10 12.47
C MET A 167 -4.35 -0.96 13.16
N PHE A 168 -3.20 -1.12 12.52
CA PHE A 168 -2.02 -1.67 13.18
C PHE A 168 -0.76 -0.89 12.83
N ASN A 169 0.19 -0.89 13.76
CA ASN A 169 1.47 -0.20 13.63
C ASN A 169 2.65 -1.21 13.51
N PRO A 170 3.91 -0.77 13.40
CA PRO A 170 5.04 -1.66 13.13
C PRO A 170 5.31 -2.73 14.21
N VAL A 171 4.85 -2.50 15.45
CA VAL A 171 4.96 -3.47 16.55
C VAL A 171 3.72 -4.34 16.70
N CYS A 172 2.78 -4.27 15.75
CA CYS A 172 1.48 -4.93 15.80
C CYS A 172 0.68 -4.59 17.07
N GLU A 173 0.73 -3.34 17.53
CA GLU A 173 -0.35 -2.81 18.36
C GLU A 173 -1.58 -2.65 17.46
N ILE A 174 -2.63 -3.40 17.74
CA ILE A 174 -3.84 -3.45 16.91
C ILE A 174 -4.94 -2.68 17.61
N ARG A 175 -5.55 -1.74 16.89
CA ARG A 175 -6.69 -0.97 17.36
C ARG A 175 -7.89 -1.20 16.44
N LEU A 176 -9.07 -1.22 17.03
CA LEU A 176 -10.33 -1.30 16.31
C LEU A 176 -11.18 -0.10 16.70
N TYR A 177 -11.71 0.61 15.72
CA TYR A 177 -12.69 1.66 15.93
C TYR A 177 -14.07 1.12 15.53
N ASP A 178 -14.97 1.03 16.51
CA ASP A 178 -16.40 0.83 16.30
C ASP A 178 -17.05 2.19 16.10
N PHE A 179 -17.51 2.44 14.87
CA PHE A 179 -18.12 3.70 14.52
C PHE A 179 -19.48 3.91 15.19
N GLN A 180 -20.30 2.86 15.30
CA GLN A 180 -21.63 2.96 15.91
C GLN A 180 -21.54 3.15 17.43
N GLY A 181 -20.70 2.35 18.08
CA GLY A 181 -20.40 2.46 19.50
C GLY A 181 -19.52 3.67 19.84
N ARG A 182 -18.98 4.36 18.83
CA ARG A 182 -18.00 5.45 18.94
C ARG A 182 -16.89 5.11 19.93
N THR A 183 -16.35 3.89 19.84
CA THR A 183 -15.40 3.37 20.82
C THR A 183 -14.18 2.80 20.10
N VAL A 184 -13.00 3.20 20.57
CA VAL A 184 -11.72 2.63 20.19
C VAL A 184 -11.37 1.54 21.17
N PHE A 185 -11.00 0.39 20.62
CA PHE A 185 -10.52 -0.78 21.32
C PHE A 185 -9.05 -1.03 20.97
N ILE A 186 -8.33 -1.69 21.87
CA ILE A 186 -7.00 -2.26 21.63
C ILE A 186 -7.09 -3.79 21.75
N LEU A 187 -6.37 -4.53 20.91
CA LEU A 187 -6.29 -5.99 21.04
C LEU A 187 -5.25 -6.35 22.12
N GLU A 188 -5.71 -6.84 23.26
CA GLU A 188 -4.89 -7.26 24.40
C GLU A 188 -5.35 -8.64 24.89
N GLY A 189 -4.41 -9.55 25.15
CA GLY A 189 -4.75 -10.90 25.64
C GLY A 189 -5.70 -11.68 24.71
N GLY A 190 -5.69 -11.38 23.41
CA GLY A 190 -6.58 -11.99 22.42
C GLY A 190 -8.01 -11.43 22.44
N GLN A 191 -8.26 -10.29 23.08
CA GLN A 191 -9.57 -9.66 23.17
C GLN A 191 -9.49 -8.16 22.86
N PHE A 192 -10.54 -7.60 22.27
CA PHE A 192 -10.63 -6.15 22.08
C PHE A 192 -11.13 -5.48 23.37
N VAL A 193 -10.24 -4.71 24.01
CA VAL A 193 -10.51 -3.99 25.26
C VAL A 193 -10.77 -2.51 24.94
N PRO A 194 -11.87 -1.90 25.43
CA PRO A 194 -12.17 -0.49 25.15
C PRO A 194 -11.17 0.43 25.85
N VAL A 195 -10.62 1.39 25.11
CA VAL A 195 -9.61 2.34 25.62
C VAL A 195 -10.02 3.81 25.50
N LYS A 196 -10.92 4.13 24.57
CA LYS A 196 -11.36 5.52 24.36
C LYS A 196 -12.75 5.57 23.76
N ARG A 197 -13.60 6.47 24.26
CA ARG A 197 -14.87 6.84 23.62
C ARG A 197 -14.68 8.14 22.84
N ILE A 198 -15.16 8.17 21.60
CA ILE A 198 -15.09 9.33 20.71
C ILE A 198 -16.36 10.16 20.89
N THR A 199 -16.19 11.43 21.21
CA THR A 199 -17.32 12.36 21.45
C THR A 199 -17.41 13.45 20.38
N ASP A 200 -16.30 13.81 19.75
CA ASP A 200 -16.23 14.74 18.60
C ASP A 200 -15.56 14.06 17.39
N ASP A 201 -16.38 13.67 16.42
CA ASP A 201 -15.94 13.02 15.17
C ASP A 201 -15.73 14.02 14.01
N LEU A 202 -15.97 15.32 14.22
CA LEU A 202 -15.54 16.35 13.28
C LEU A 202 -14.04 16.57 13.41
N ARG A 203 -13.56 16.57 14.65
CA ARG A 203 -12.14 16.74 14.97
C ARG A 203 -11.41 15.43 15.21
N GLY A 204 -12.09 14.36 15.61
CA GLY A 204 -11.48 13.08 15.99
C GLY A 204 -10.86 13.10 17.39
N GLU A 205 -11.43 13.90 18.30
CA GLU A 205 -10.97 14.12 19.68
C GLU A 205 -11.61 13.18 20.69
#